data_AF-A0A8T1N6S1-F1
#
_entry.id   AF-A0A8T1N6S1-F1
#
_cell.length_a   1.000
_cell.length_b   1.000
_cell.length_c   1.000
_cell.angle_alpha   90.00
_cell.angle_beta   90.00
_cell.angle_gamma   90.00
#
_symmetry.space_group_name_H-M   'P 1'
#
loop_
_entity.id
_entity.type
_entity.pdbx_description
1 polymer ?
#
loop_
_entity_poly.entity_id
_entity_poly.type
_entity_poly.pdbx_seq_one_letter_code
_entity_poly.pdbx_strand_id
1 'polypeptide(L)'
;MAYLSLHRGWSAMAVVMLACVSIFFLSNAGCGGGVAAARLQTTSALSTNLLANGLGKTPPMGWNSWNHFSCQIEEKLIRETADAMVSSGLAAIGYEYINLDDCWAELNRDSQGNLVPKASTFPSGIKALADYVHSKGLKLGIYSDAGARTCSGTMPGSLGHEEQDAKTFASWGIDYLKYDNCNNDGTSPKKRYPKMSQALLNSGRSIFFSLCEWGQEDPATWAAKIGNSWRTTGDIEDKWESMTSRADQNDKWASYAGPGGWNDPDMLEVGNGGMTTEEYRAHFSIWAIAKAPLLIGCDIRAMDNVTLELLSNEEVIAVNQDKLGVQGKKVKKDGDLEVWAGPLSDGKVAVVLWNRGPSNARIFAN
;
A
#
# COMPACT_ATOMS: atom_id res chain seq x y z
N MET A 1 13.76 19.84 22.41
CA MET A 1 13.71 20.96 21.44
C MET A 1 15.13 21.25 21.01
N ALA A 2 15.50 20.86 19.79
CA ALA A 2 16.72 21.29 19.11
C ALA A 2 16.41 21.34 17.62
N TYR A 3 16.50 22.52 17.04
CA TYR A 3 16.38 22.77 15.61
C TYR A 3 17.76 22.60 14.97
N LEU A 4 17.83 21.93 13.82
CA LEU A 4 18.89 22.14 12.85
C LEU A 4 18.27 22.49 11.51
N SER A 5 18.30 23.79 11.25
CA SER A 5 17.94 24.45 10.00
C SER A 5 19.22 24.72 9.23
N LEU A 6 19.32 24.26 7.99
CA LEU A 6 20.21 24.84 6.98
C LEU A 6 19.48 24.87 5.63
N HIS A 7 18.95 26.08 5.31
CA HIS A 7 18.71 26.73 3.99
C HIS A 7 18.25 25.91 2.77
N ARG A 8 17.31 26.34 1.91
CA ARG A 8 16.58 27.60 1.65
C ARG A 8 15.38 27.26 0.74
N GLY A 9 14.19 27.78 1.04
CA GLY A 9 13.02 27.69 0.16
C GLY A 9 11.74 27.56 0.96
N TRP A 10 11.06 28.68 1.23
CA TRP A 10 9.80 28.70 1.98
C TRP A 10 8.64 28.34 1.06
N SER A 11 8.04 27.17 1.32
CA SER A 11 6.64 26.82 1.03
C SER A 11 6.17 25.92 2.18
N ALA A 12 4.91 26.06 2.59
CA ALA A 12 4.35 25.43 3.79
C ALA A 12 4.60 23.91 3.81
N MET A 13 5.44 23.47 4.74
CA MET A 13 5.85 22.07 4.88
C MET A 13 4.77 21.26 5.60
N ALA A 14 4.35 20.14 4.99
CA ALA A 14 3.98 18.96 5.77
C ALA A 14 5.26 18.50 6.49
N VAL A 15 5.48 18.99 7.71
CA VAL A 15 6.60 18.56 8.55
C VAL A 15 6.16 17.27 9.23
N VAL A 16 6.77 16.15 8.85
CA VAL A 16 6.76 14.95 9.70
C VAL A 16 7.70 15.25 10.86
N MET A 17 7.15 15.61 12.02
CA MET A 17 7.94 15.82 13.22
C MET A 17 8.05 14.49 13.98
N LEU A 18 9.25 13.91 14.02
CA LEU A 18 9.59 12.86 14.98
C LEU A 18 9.85 13.51 16.34
N ALA A 19 8.83 13.57 17.20
CA ALA A 19 8.99 14.00 18.58
C ALA A 19 9.27 12.79 19.49
N CYS A 20 10.50 12.67 20.00
CA CYS A 20 10.81 11.80 21.15
C CYS A 20 10.31 12.48 22.42
N VAL A 21 9.11 12.14 22.90
CA VAL A 21 8.68 12.50 24.26
C VAL A 21 9.16 11.42 25.22
N SER A 22 10.38 11.60 25.75
CA SER A 22 10.88 10.77 26.86
C SER A 22 10.17 11.20 28.14
N ILE A 23 9.24 10.39 28.64
CA ILE A 23 8.63 10.61 29.95
C ILE A 23 9.68 10.26 31.03
N PHE A 24 10.36 11.28 31.56
CA PHE A 24 11.22 11.13 32.73
C PHE A 24 10.35 11.14 33.99
N PHE A 25 10.29 10.00 34.69
CA PHE A 25 9.81 9.97 36.08
C PHE A 25 10.88 10.57 36.99
N LEU A 26 10.68 11.82 37.41
CA LEU A 26 11.40 12.42 38.53
C LEU A 26 10.91 11.76 39.82
N SER A 27 11.77 10.96 40.45
CA SER A 27 11.53 10.40 41.78
C SER A 27 11.85 11.45 42.83
N ASN A 28 10.82 12.08 43.40
CA ASN A 28 10.94 12.80 44.66
C ASN A 28 10.55 11.86 45.81
N ALA A 29 11.49 11.65 46.72
CA ALA A 29 11.27 10.97 47.98
C ALA A 29 10.37 11.83 48.88
N GLY A 30 9.26 11.27 49.37
CA GLY A 30 8.37 11.96 50.32
C GLY A 30 7.10 11.18 50.64
N CYS A 31 7.16 10.40 51.72
CA CYS A 31 6.11 9.87 52.59
C CYS A 31 4.64 9.76 52.11
N GLY A 32 4.14 8.52 52.13
CA GLY A 32 2.90 8.17 52.85
C GLY A 32 1.57 8.41 52.13
N GLY A 33 1.14 7.41 51.35
CA GLY A 33 -0.24 7.33 50.86
C GLY A 33 -0.39 6.17 49.88
N GLY A 34 -1.02 5.07 50.32
CA GLY A 34 -1.28 3.92 49.46
C GLY A 34 -2.22 4.31 48.33
N VAL A 35 -1.67 4.42 47.12
CA VAL A 35 -2.47 4.49 45.89
C VAL A 35 -2.20 3.20 45.13
N ALA A 36 -3.25 2.42 44.90
CA ALA A 36 -3.19 1.17 44.19
C ALA A 36 -2.52 1.39 42.82
N ALA A 37 -1.38 0.72 42.61
CA ALA A 37 -0.76 0.64 41.31
C ALA A 37 -1.72 -0.07 40.37
N ALA A 38 -2.43 0.71 39.54
CA ALA A 38 -3.11 0.18 38.37
C ALA A 38 -2.02 -0.41 37.46
N ARG A 39 -1.81 -1.73 37.56
CA ARG A 39 -1.07 -2.48 36.55
C ARG A 39 -1.73 -2.14 35.21
N LEU A 40 -0.99 -1.51 34.30
CA LEU A 40 -1.31 -1.62 32.88
C LEU A 40 -1.30 -3.11 32.56
N GLN A 41 -2.48 -3.71 32.54
CA GLN A 41 -2.69 -4.96 31.83
C GLN A 41 -2.31 -4.66 30.40
N THR A 42 -1.15 -5.17 29.98
CA THR A 42 -0.87 -5.43 28.57
C THR A 42 -2.05 -6.22 28.05
N THR A 43 -2.95 -5.57 27.31
CA THR A 43 -3.98 -6.24 26.53
C THR A 43 -3.28 -6.96 25.39
N SER A 44 -2.66 -8.10 25.73
CA SER A 44 -2.37 -9.18 24.80
C SER A 44 -3.71 -9.79 24.39
N ALA A 45 -4.44 -9.09 23.53
CA ALA A 45 -5.74 -9.54 23.01
C ALA A 45 -6.11 -8.77 21.73
N LEU A 46 -5.18 -8.72 20.77
CA LEU A 46 -5.53 -8.69 19.35
C LEU A 46 -4.69 -9.77 18.68
N SER A 47 -4.93 -11.02 19.08
CA SER A 47 -4.77 -12.14 18.13
C SER A 47 -5.88 -11.98 17.10
N THR A 48 -5.76 -10.97 16.24
CA THR A 48 -6.47 -10.97 14.96
C THR A 48 -6.09 -12.28 14.30
N ASN A 49 -7.09 -13.10 13.97
CA ASN A 49 -6.89 -14.29 13.14
C ASN A 49 -6.41 -13.80 11.77
N LEU A 50 -5.11 -13.54 11.64
CA LEU A 50 -4.49 -13.06 10.41
C LEU A 50 -4.25 -14.23 9.48
N LEU A 51 -4.21 -13.96 8.19
CA LEU A 51 -3.73 -14.93 7.21
C LEU A 51 -2.31 -15.37 7.58
N ALA A 52 -2.14 -16.64 7.95
CA ALA A 52 -0.86 -17.20 8.38
C ALA A 52 0.07 -17.55 7.19
N ASN A 53 0.27 -16.61 6.25
CA ASN A 53 1.17 -16.79 5.09
C ASN A 53 2.57 -16.19 5.29
N GLY A 54 2.81 -15.51 6.42
CA GLY A 54 4.11 -14.94 6.79
C GLY A 54 4.53 -13.68 6.02
N LEU A 55 3.66 -13.16 5.15
CA LEU A 55 3.89 -11.97 4.32
C LEU A 55 3.28 -10.71 4.94
N GLY A 56 3.61 -9.54 4.37
CA GLY A 56 3.00 -8.27 4.75
C GLY A 56 3.28 -7.84 6.19
N LYS A 57 4.43 -8.23 6.78
CA LYS A 57 4.79 -7.84 8.17
C LYS A 57 4.90 -6.32 8.34
N THR A 58 5.22 -5.62 7.26
CA THR A 58 5.11 -4.17 7.07
C THR A 58 4.30 -3.94 5.78
N PRO A 59 3.76 -2.72 5.54
CA PRO A 59 3.03 -2.43 4.31
C PRO A 59 3.90 -2.71 3.07
N PRO A 60 3.35 -3.28 1.98
CA PRO A 60 4.14 -3.57 0.79
C PRO A 60 4.59 -2.26 0.12
N MET A 61 5.82 -2.26 -0.40
CA MET A 61 6.40 -1.15 -1.16
C MET A 61 6.79 -1.63 -2.56
N GLY A 62 6.44 -0.85 -3.59
CA GLY A 62 6.72 -1.23 -4.96
C GLY A 62 6.17 -0.24 -5.96
N TRP A 63 5.79 -0.76 -7.12
CA TRP A 63 5.24 -0.01 -8.24
C TRP A 63 4.10 -0.80 -8.89
N ASN A 64 3.11 -0.11 -9.43
CA ASN A 64 2.02 -0.70 -10.21
C ASN A 64 1.83 0.07 -11.53
N SER A 65 1.55 -0.66 -12.61
CA SER A 65 1.46 -0.08 -13.95
C SER A 65 0.21 0.78 -14.24
N TRP A 66 -0.85 0.69 -13.44
CA TRP A 66 -2.18 1.17 -13.83
C TRP A 66 -2.28 2.70 -13.95
N ASN A 67 -1.89 3.45 -12.92
CA ASN A 67 -2.16 4.89 -12.85
C ASN A 67 -1.59 5.67 -14.05
N HIS A 68 -0.38 5.31 -14.50
CA HIS A 68 0.27 5.98 -15.63
C HIS A 68 0.01 5.29 -16.98
N PHE A 69 0.05 3.96 -17.04
CA PHE A 69 0.05 3.23 -18.31
C PHE A 69 -1.31 2.62 -18.66
N SER A 70 -2.19 2.40 -17.69
CA SER A 70 -3.48 1.71 -17.89
C SER A 70 -3.27 0.39 -18.65
N CYS A 71 -3.96 0.15 -19.78
CA CYS A 71 -3.72 -1.04 -20.63
C CYS A 71 -2.49 -0.93 -21.57
N GLN A 72 -1.72 0.16 -21.56
CA GLN A 72 -0.57 0.35 -22.45
C GLN A 72 0.71 -0.26 -21.85
N ILE A 73 0.64 -1.55 -21.51
CA ILE A 73 1.74 -2.28 -20.88
C ILE A 73 2.31 -3.36 -21.81
N GLU A 74 3.63 -3.53 -21.75
CA GLU A 74 4.37 -4.55 -22.49
C GLU A 74 5.60 -5.03 -21.71
N GLU A 75 6.10 -6.22 -22.04
CA GLU A 75 7.25 -6.85 -21.40
C GLU A 75 8.47 -5.92 -21.33
N LYS A 76 8.75 -5.18 -22.41
CA LYS A 76 9.89 -4.25 -22.46
C LYS A 76 9.75 -3.14 -21.41
N LEU A 77 8.58 -2.51 -21.32
CA LEU A 77 8.26 -1.51 -20.30
C LEU A 77 8.54 -2.06 -18.90
N ILE A 78 8.06 -3.26 -18.59
CA ILE A 78 8.20 -3.83 -17.24
C ILE A 78 9.65 -4.15 -16.89
N ARG A 79 10.43 -4.64 -17.87
CA ARG A 79 11.88 -4.87 -17.69
C ARG A 79 12.62 -3.56 -17.43
N GLU A 80 12.33 -2.51 -18.21
CA GLU A 80 12.92 -1.18 -18.02
C GLU A 80 12.51 -0.56 -16.68
N THR A 81 11.26 -0.74 -16.24
CA THR A 81 10.79 -0.32 -14.92
C THR A 81 11.55 -1.05 -13.80
N ALA A 82 11.78 -2.35 -13.92
CA ALA A 82 12.60 -3.10 -12.96
C ALA A 82 14.06 -2.58 -12.92
N ASP A 83 14.64 -2.26 -14.07
CA ASP A 83 15.97 -1.64 -14.15
C ASP A 83 16.02 -0.24 -13.54
N ALA A 84 14.97 0.57 -13.75
CA ALA A 84 14.83 1.89 -13.17
C ALA A 84 14.65 1.83 -11.63
N MET A 85 13.89 0.85 -11.12
CA MET A 85 13.72 0.63 -9.69
C MET A 85 15.08 0.39 -9.00
N VAL A 86 15.96 -0.39 -9.63
CA VAL A 86 17.32 -0.63 -9.12
C VAL A 86 18.22 0.60 -9.30
N SER A 87 18.28 1.16 -10.51
CA SER A 87 19.25 2.21 -10.84
C SER A 87 18.95 3.56 -10.18
N SER A 88 17.69 3.84 -9.84
CA SER A 88 17.29 5.01 -9.05
C SER A 88 17.61 4.90 -7.55
N GLY A 89 17.94 3.70 -7.05
CA GLY A 89 18.14 3.43 -5.63
C GLY A 89 16.85 3.11 -4.85
N LEU A 90 15.67 3.20 -5.46
CA LEU A 90 14.39 2.89 -4.81
C LEU A 90 14.33 1.43 -4.31
N ALA A 91 14.87 0.48 -5.08
CA ALA A 91 14.99 -0.92 -4.65
C ALA A 91 15.79 -1.06 -3.34
N ALA A 92 16.86 -0.28 -3.18
CA ALA A 92 17.74 -0.37 -2.01
C ALA A 92 17.07 0.12 -0.72
N ILE A 93 16.04 0.97 -0.83
CA ILE A 93 15.27 1.50 0.30
C ILE A 93 13.91 0.81 0.48
N GLY A 94 13.68 -0.32 -0.21
CA GLY A 94 12.60 -1.25 0.08
C GLY A 94 11.51 -1.39 -0.98
N TYR A 95 11.53 -0.61 -2.06
CA TYR A 95 10.57 -0.78 -3.16
C TYR A 95 10.90 -2.06 -3.95
N GLU A 96 10.24 -3.18 -3.60
CA GLU A 96 10.60 -4.51 -4.10
C GLU A 96 9.58 -5.11 -5.08
N TYR A 97 8.32 -4.68 -5.06
CA TYR A 97 7.28 -5.24 -5.95
C TYR A 97 7.18 -4.46 -7.28
N ILE A 98 7.26 -5.17 -8.40
CA ILE A 98 6.89 -4.68 -9.74
C ILE A 98 5.58 -5.35 -10.13
N ASN A 99 4.46 -4.64 -9.99
CA ASN A 99 3.14 -5.22 -10.18
C ASN A 99 2.59 -4.90 -11.57
N LEU A 100 2.26 -5.95 -12.33
CA LEU A 100 1.41 -5.82 -13.51
C LEU A 100 -0.03 -5.61 -13.05
N ASP A 101 -0.70 -4.64 -13.65
CA ASP A 101 -2.15 -4.49 -13.54
C ASP A 101 -2.87 -5.18 -14.71
N ASP A 102 -4.12 -4.80 -15.00
CA ASP A 102 -4.96 -5.38 -16.04
C ASP A 102 -4.31 -5.39 -17.45
N CYS A 103 -4.93 -6.12 -18.38
CA CYS A 103 -4.61 -6.13 -19.82
C CYS A 103 -3.31 -6.88 -20.22
N TRP A 104 -2.73 -7.70 -19.33
CA TRP A 104 -1.52 -8.49 -19.60
C TRP A 104 -1.76 -9.81 -20.36
N ALA A 105 -2.99 -10.35 -20.31
CA ALA A 105 -3.33 -11.66 -20.88
C ALA A 105 -4.10 -11.55 -22.21
N GLU A 106 -4.17 -12.67 -22.94
CA GLU A 106 -5.06 -12.83 -24.07
C GLU A 106 -6.53 -12.72 -23.66
N LEU A 107 -7.39 -12.39 -24.64
CA LEU A 107 -8.83 -12.22 -24.43
C LEU A 107 -9.52 -13.48 -23.90
N ASN A 108 -8.99 -14.65 -24.26
CA ASN A 108 -9.55 -15.96 -23.96
C ASN A 108 -8.50 -16.88 -23.33
N ARG A 109 -8.96 -17.79 -22.48
CA ARG A 109 -8.16 -18.91 -21.97
C ARG A 109 -7.79 -19.87 -23.11
N ASP A 110 -6.75 -20.66 -22.91
CA ASP A 110 -6.41 -21.75 -23.84
C ASP A 110 -7.44 -22.91 -23.78
N SER A 111 -7.23 -23.94 -24.59
CA SER A 111 -8.10 -25.13 -24.64
C SER A 111 -8.09 -25.97 -23.35
N GLN A 112 -7.13 -25.75 -22.46
CA GLN A 112 -7.05 -26.38 -21.13
C GLN A 112 -7.62 -25.48 -20.03
N GLY A 113 -8.12 -24.29 -20.37
CA GLY A 113 -8.67 -23.33 -19.42
C GLY A 113 -7.61 -22.47 -18.72
N ASN A 114 -6.35 -22.47 -19.15
CA ASN A 114 -5.31 -21.63 -18.54
C ASN A 114 -5.39 -20.18 -19.04
N LEU A 115 -5.03 -19.22 -18.19
CA LEU A 115 -4.70 -17.87 -18.62
C LEU A 115 -3.46 -17.89 -19.52
N VAL A 116 -3.48 -17.09 -20.60
CA VAL A 116 -2.40 -17.03 -21.58
C VAL A 116 -1.84 -15.61 -21.62
N PRO A 117 -0.53 -15.39 -21.41
CA PRO A 117 0.09 -14.08 -21.58
C PRO A 117 -0.13 -13.57 -23.01
N LYS A 118 -0.45 -12.28 -23.16
CA LYS A 118 -0.72 -11.71 -24.47
C LYS A 118 0.53 -11.72 -25.34
N ALA A 119 0.56 -12.52 -26.40
CA ALA A 119 1.81 -12.77 -27.15
C ALA A 119 2.36 -11.51 -27.83
N SER A 120 1.49 -10.56 -28.17
CA SER A 120 1.90 -9.30 -28.82
C SER A 120 2.64 -8.34 -27.89
N THR A 121 2.38 -8.39 -26.58
CA THR A 121 2.97 -7.47 -25.59
C THR A 121 3.87 -8.19 -24.58
N PHE A 122 3.66 -9.48 -24.34
CA PHE A 122 4.47 -10.34 -23.47
C PHE A 122 4.97 -11.59 -24.23
N PRO A 123 5.75 -11.41 -25.31
CA PRO A 123 6.14 -12.50 -26.20
C PRO A 123 6.97 -13.61 -25.53
N SER A 124 7.72 -13.29 -24.47
CA SER A 124 8.50 -14.28 -23.72
C SER A 124 7.68 -15.02 -22.64
N GLY A 125 6.44 -14.60 -22.40
CA GLY A 125 5.58 -15.10 -21.33
C GLY A 125 5.95 -14.57 -19.93
N ILE A 126 5.01 -14.71 -18.99
CA ILE A 126 5.15 -14.12 -17.65
C ILE A 126 6.23 -14.79 -16.81
N LYS A 127 6.49 -16.09 -16.97
CA LYS A 127 7.58 -16.76 -16.26
C LYS A 127 8.95 -16.14 -16.59
N ALA A 128 9.24 -15.91 -17.87
CA ALA A 128 10.52 -15.30 -18.27
C ALA A 128 10.65 -13.85 -17.79
N LEU A 129 9.53 -13.15 -17.61
CA LEU A 129 9.49 -11.82 -17.01
C LEU A 129 9.73 -11.89 -15.49
N ALA A 130 9.11 -12.84 -14.79
CA ALA A 130 9.33 -13.07 -13.36
C ALA A 130 10.79 -13.40 -13.08
N ASP A 131 11.38 -14.33 -13.85
CA ASP A 131 12.80 -14.70 -13.72
C ASP A 131 13.72 -13.48 -13.91
N TYR A 132 13.38 -12.56 -14.82
CA TYR A 132 14.13 -11.32 -15.00
C TYR A 132 14.02 -10.39 -13.80
N VAL A 133 12.80 -10.14 -13.32
CA VAL A 133 12.54 -9.29 -12.15
C VAL A 133 13.24 -9.87 -10.91
N HIS A 134 13.19 -11.18 -10.71
CA HIS A 134 13.91 -11.88 -9.64
C HIS A 134 15.43 -11.76 -9.79
N SER A 135 15.98 -11.77 -11.00
CA SER A 135 17.41 -11.57 -11.24
C SER A 135 17.92 -10.19 -10.80
N LYS A 136 17.00 -9.23 -10.62
CA LYS A 136 17.28 -7.88 -10.10
C LYS A 136 17.09 -7.77 -8.59
N GLY A 137 16.74 -8.86 -7.91
CA GLY A 137 16.40 -8.88 -6.48
C GLY A 137 15.01 -8.31 -6.17
N LEU A 138 14.17 -8.14 -7.18
CA LEU A 138 12.80 -7.64 -7.06
C LEU A 138 11.80 -8.80 -7.10
N LYS A 139 10.51 -8.49 -6.91
CA LYS A 139 9.37 -9.41 -6.90
C LYS A 139 8.37 -9.02 -7.99
N LEU A 140 7.76 -9.99 -8.65
CA LEU A 140 6.77 -9.72 -9.70
C LEU A 140 5.35 -9.93 -9.18
N GLY A 141 4.51 -8.90 -9.30
CA GLY A 141 3.08 -9.00 -9.09
C GLY A 141 2.30 -9.15 -10.37
N ILE A 142 1.12 -9.75 -10.24
CA ILE A 142 0.15 -9.92 -11.32
C ILE A 142 -1.24 -9.48 -10.86
N TYR A 143 -2.14 -9.37 -11.82
CA TYR A 143 -3.51 -8.97 -11.61
C TYR A 143 -4.49 -10.03 -12.15
N SER A 144 -5.59 -10.22 -11.44
CA SER A 144 -6.78 -10.90 -11.93
C SER A 144 -8.02 -10.33 -11.24
N ASP A 145 -9.19 -10.93 -11.47
CA ASP A 145 -10.47 -10.48 -10.97
C ASP A 145 -11.24 -11.64 -10.35
N ALA A 146 -11.92 -11.41 -9.22
CA ALA A 146 -12.91 -12.28 -8.62
C ALA A 146 -14.25 -12.28 -9.41
N GLY A 147 -14.17 -12.32 -10.73
CA GLY A 147 -15.27 -12.27 -11.67
C GLY A 147 -14.94 -13.01 -12.96
N ALA A 148 -15.89 -13.02 -13.91
CA ALA A 148 -15.73 -13.75 -15.17
C ALA A 148 -14.73 -13.08 -16.14
N ARG A 149 -14.64 -11.75 -16.09
CA ARG A 149 -13.68 -10.92 -16.85
C ARG A 149 -13.12 -9.86 -15.91
N THR A 150 -11.95 -9.35 -16.23
CA THR A 150 -11.37 -8.21 -15.52
C THR A 150 -12.14 -6.92 -15.77
N CYS A 151 -11.89 -5.88 -15.00
CA CYS A 151 -12.56 -4.58 -15.13
C CYS A 151 -12.42 -3.94 -16.52
N SER A 152 -11.27 -4.06 -17.18
CA SER A 152 -11.11 -3.60 -18.58
C SER A 152 -11.93 -4.43 -19.58
N GLY A 153 -12.36 -5.64 -19.20
CA GLY A 153 -12.98 -6.61 -20.08
C GLY A 153 -12.01 -7.24 -21.10
N THR A 154 -10.73 -6.87 -21.09
CA THR A 154 -9.76 -7.28 -22.12
C THR A 154 -9.15 -8.65 -21.89
N MET A 155 -9.35 -9.25 -20.72
CA MET A 155 -8.91 -10.60 -20.38
C MET A 155 -9.88 -11.32 -19.43
N PRO A 156 -9.77 -12.66 -19.29
CA PRO A 156 -10.57 -13.43 -18.33
C PRO A 156 -10.23 -13.06 -16.88
N GLY A 157 -11.23 -13.09 -16.00
CA GLY A 157 -11.02 -13.14 -14.55
C GLY A 157 -10.87 -14.60 -14.08
N SER A 158 -10.73 -14.80 -12.77
CA SER A 158 -10.44 -16.11 -12.18
C SER A 158 -11.61 -16.74 -11.43
N LEU A 159 -12.83 -16.16 -11.48
CA LEU A 159 -14.00 -16.75 -10.83
C LEU A 159 -14.28 -18.17 -11.39
N GLY A 160 -14.25 -19.17 -10.52
CA GLY A 160 -14.41 -20.59 -10.90
C GLY A 160 -13.14 -21.28 -11.41
N HIS A 161 -12.03 -20.55 -11.55
CA HIS A 161 -10.72 -21.05 -11.98
C HIS A 161 -9.63 -20.82 -10.91
N GLU A 162 -10.01 -20.50 -9.66
CA GLU A 162 -9.09 -20.00 -8.63
C GLU A 162 -7.92 -20.95 -8.38
N GLU A 163 -8.19 -22.26 -8.24
CA GLU A 163 -7.13 -23.26 -8.01
C GLU A 163 -6.17 -23.42 -9.21
N GLN A 164 -6.70 -23.36 -10.42
CA GLN A 164 -5.92 -23.49 -11.66
C GLN A 164 -5.03 -22.26 -11.85
N ASP A 165 -5.61 -21.07 -11.67
CA ASP A 165 -4.89 -19.81 -11.86
C ASP A 165 -3.85 -19.60 -10.76
N ALA A 166 -4.15 -19.91 -9.50
CA ALA A 166 -3.18 -19.83 -8.42
C ALA A 166 -1.96 -20.75 -8.67
N LYS A 167 -2.18 -21.98 -9.15
CA LYS A 167 -1.09 -22.88 -9.56
C LYS A 167 -0.30 -22.33 -10.76
N THR A 168 -0.99 -21.73 -11.72
CA THR A 168 -0.36 -21.08 -12.87
C THR A 168 0.55 -19.94 -12.42
N PHE A 169 0.05 -19.03 -11.58
CA PHE A 169 0.81 -17.92 -11.01
C PHE A 169 2.03 -18.42 -10.22
N ALA A 170 1.85 -19.44 -9.37
CA ALA A 170 2.97 -20.05 -8.64
C ALA A 170 4.02 -20.66 -9.57
N SER A 171 3.60 -21.35 -10.65
CA SER A 171 4.51 -21.94 -11.64
C SER A 171 5.30 -20.89 -12.43
N TRP A 172 4.70 -19.71 -12.63
CA TRP A 172 5.35 -18.55 -13.24
C TRP A 172 6.24 -17.78 -12.28
N GLY A 173 6.21 -18.08 -10.98
CA GLY A 173 7.04 -17.40 -9.99
C GLY A 173 6.45 -16.08 -9.48
N ILE A 174 5.15 -15.83 -9.66
CA ILE A 174 4.49 -14.62 -9.14
C ILE A 174 4.60 -14.52 -7.62
N ASP A 175 4.81 -13.32 -7.11
CA ASP A 175 5.00 -13.00 -5.69
C ASP A 175 3.83 -12.22 -5.08
N TYR A 176 3.00 -11.60 -5.92
CA TYR A 176 1.91 -10.72 -5.50
C TYR A 176 0.71 -10.89 -6.45
N LEU A 177 -0.50 -10.98 -5.92
CA LEU A 177 -1.74 -10.94 -6.69
C LEU A 177 -2.61 -9.76 -6.22
N LYS A 178 -2.88 -8.80 -7.11
CA LYS A 178 -4.04 -7.90 -7.01
C LYS A 178 -5.25 -8.64 -7.56
N TYR A 179 -6.33 -8.70 -6.77
CA TYR A 179 -7.52 -9.45 -7.13
C TYR A 179 -8.75 -8.55 -7.07
N ASP A 180 -9.27 -8.20 -8.23
CA ASP A 180 -10.34 -7.22 -8.42
C ASP A 180 -11.74 -7.82 -8.23
N ASN A 181 -12.77 -7.03 -8.50
CA ASN A 181 -14.15 -7.34 -8.14
C ASN A 181 -15.18 -7.03 -9.24
N CYS A 182 -14.78 -6.80 -10.49
CA CYS A 182 -15.71 -6.58 -11.60
C CYS A 182 -16.38 -7.90 -12.05
N ASN A 183 -17.44 -7.83 -12.85
CA ASN A 183 -18.07 -9.00 -13.51
C ASN A 183 -18.34 -10.22 -12.59
N ASN A 184 -18.74 -9.95 -11.35
CA ASN A 184 -18.61 -10.87 -10.21
C ASN A 184 -19.85 -11.75 -9.92
N ASP A 185 -20.71 -11.95 -10.92
CA ASP A 185 -22.00 -12.66 -10.88
C ASP A 185 -23.03 -12.22 -9.81
N GLY A 186 -22.75 -11.13 -9.08
CA GLY A 186 -23.57 -10.65 -7.96
C GLY A 186 -23.29 -11.37 -6.64
N THR A 187 -22.36 -12.32 -6.60
CA THR A 187 -21.95 -12.98 -5.37
C THR A 187 -21.12 -12.04 -4.49
N SER A 188 -21.37 -12.06 -3.18
CA SER A 188 -20.63 -11.27 -2.20
C SER A 188 -19.11 -11.52 -2.25
N PRO A 189 -18.26 -10.49 -2.12
CA PRO A 189 -16.81 -10.65 -2.02
C PRO A 189 -16.41 -11.58 -0.86
N LYS A 190 -17.16 -11.57 0.26
CA LYS A 190 -16.94 -12.48 1.40
C LYS A 190 -17.07 -13.97 1.06
N LYS A 191 -17.65 -14.32 -0.10
CA LYS A 191 -17.74 -15.70 -0.59
C LYS A 191 -16.70 -16.02 -1.67
N ARG A 192 -16.36 -15.05 -2.52
CA ARG A 192 -15.43 -15.26 -3.66
C ARG A 192 -13.97 -15.17 -3.24
N TYR A 193 -13.60 -14.14 -2.50
CA TYR A 193 -12.21 -13.91 -2.09
C TYR A 193 -11.60 -15.04 -1.24
N PRO A 194 -12.31 -15.69 -0.29
CA PRO A 194 -11.76 -16.84 0.42
C PRO A 194 -11.35 -18.01 -0.48
N LYS A 195 -12.00 -18.20 -1.64
CA LYS A 195 -11.63 -19.26 -2.58
C LYS A 195 -10.24 -19.02 -3.17
N MET A 196 -9.99 -17.80 -3.65
CA MET A 196 -8.68 -17.42 -4.17
C MET A 196 -7.62 -17.42 -3.06
N SER A 197 -7.95 -16.91 -1.88
CA SER A 197 -7.07 -16.98 -0.71
C SER A 197 -6.59 -18.41 -0.43
N GLN A 198 -7.52 -19.36 -0.37
CA GLN A 198 -7.20 -20.77 -0.14
C GLN A 198 -6.41 -21.39 -1.31
N ALA A 199 -6.74 -21.02 -2.54
CA ALA A 199 -6.02 -21.47 -3.74
C ALA A 199 -4.55 -21.00 -3.72
N LEU A 200 -4.29 -19.74 -3.34
CA LEU A 200 -2.93 -19.21 -3.20
C LEU A 200 -2.14 -19.91 -2.10
N LEU A 201 -2.75 -20.13 -0.92
CA LEU A 201 -2.11 -20.91 0.15
C LEU A 201 -1.73 -22.33 -0.29
N ASN A 202 -2.54 -22.95 -1.16
CA ASN A 202 -2.35 -24.30 -1.66
C ASN A 202 -1.50 -24.36 -2.95
N SER A 203 -1.07 -23.22 -3.48
CA SER A 203 -0.35 -23.14 -4.76
C SER A 203 1.09 -23.66 -4.70
N GLY A 204 1.65 -23.77 -3.49
CA GLY A 204 3.05 -24.14 -3.26
C GLY A 204 4.04 -22.97 -3.30
N ARG A 205 3.55 -21.74 -3.45
CA ARG A 205 4.36 -20.51 -3.37
C ARG A 205 3.66 -19.48 -2.48
N SER A 206 4.42 -18.78 -1.64
CA SER A 206 3.91 -17.64 -0.87
C SER A 206 3.66 -16.46 -1.82
N ILE A 207 2.39 -16.09 -2.00
CA ILE A 207 1.97 -14.97 -2.84
C ILE A 207 1.25 -13.95 -1.95
N PHE A 208 1.68 -12.70 -1.98
CA PHE A 208 1.01 -11.59 -1.29
C PHE A 208 -0.37 -11.39 -1.91
N PHE A 209 -1.43 -11.40 -1.10
CA PHE A 209 -2.79 -11.30 -1.61
C PHE A 209 -3.42 -9.95 -1.29
N SER A 210 -3.65 -9.15 -2.34
CA SER A 210 -4.20 -7.80 -2.28
C SER A 210 -5.63 -7.78 -2.82
N LEU A 211 -6.58 -7.51 -1.94
CA LEU A 211 -7.99 -7.49 -2.29
C LEU A 211 -8.40 -6.13 -2.85
N CYS A 212 -9.15 -6.12 -3.95
CA CYS A 212 -9.59 -4.90 -4.62
C CYS A 212 -11.11 -4.97 -4.87
N GLU A 213 -11.92 -4.78 -3.82
CA GLU A 213 -13.38 -4.71 -3.90
C GLU A 213 -13.95 -3.31 -3.58
N TRP A 214 -13.06 -2.32 -3.53
CA TRP A 214 -13.36 -0.90 -3.38
C TRP A 214 -14.03 -0.48 -2.05
N GLY A 215 -13.84 -1.24 -0.98
CA GLY A 215 -14.51 -1.05 0.30
C GLY A 215 -15.88 -1.73 0.40
N GLN A 216 -16.28 -2.54 -0.58
CA GLN A 216 -17.61 -3.14 -0.67
C GLN A 216 -17.86 -4.19 0.43
N GLU A 217 -18.77 -3.86 1.34
CA GLU A 217 -19.05 -4.67 2.54
C GLU A 217 -17.92 -4.65 3.60
N ASP A 218 -17.22 -3.52 3.70
CA ASP A 218 -16.31 -3.17 4.79
C ASP A 218 -15.16 -4.19 5.00
N PRO A 219 -14.24 -4.33 4.02
CA PRO A 219 -13.18 -5.35 4.02
C PRO A 219 -12.29 -5.32 5.26
N ALA A 220 -12.07 -4.16 5.87
CA ALA A 220 -11.35 -4.03 7.13
C ALA A 220 -11.87 -4.98 8.23
N THR A 221 -13.16 -5.32 8.20
CA THR A 221 -13.78 -6.19 9.22
C THR A 221 -13.60 -7.69 8.97
N TRP A 222 -13.14 -8.12 7.79
CA TRP A 222 -13.09 -9.54 7.42
C TRP A 222 -11.87 -9.97 6.59
N ALA A 223 -11.29 -9.09 5.78
CA ALA A 223 -10.23 -9.40 4.81
C ALA A 223 -8.91 -9.83 5.47
N ALA A 224 -8.61 -9.36 6.68
CA ALA A 224 -7.38 -9.69 7.41
C ALA A 224 -7.16 -11.20 7.62
N LYS A 225 -8.25 -11.99 7.63
CA LYS A 225 -8.21 -13.46 7.75
C LYS A 225 -7.76 -14.17 6.48
N ILE A 226 -7.86 -13.50 5.34
CA ILE A 226 -7.75 -14.13 4.03
C ILE A 226 -6.76 -13.44 3.09
N GLY A 227 -6.31 -12.23 3.38
CA GLY A 227 -5.36 -11.48 2.56
C GLY A 227 -4.43 -10.58 3.36
N ASN A 228 -3.51 -9.94 2.66
CA ASN A 228 -2.45 -9.12 3.23
C ASN A 228 -2.72 -7.60 3.11
N SER A 229 -3.55 -7.19 2.15
CA SER A 229 -4.12 -5.84 2.08
C SER A 229 -5.49 -5.87 1.45
N TRP A 230 -6.26 -4.80 1.66
CA TRP A 230 -7.59 -4.64 1.05
C TRP A 230 -7.89 -3.18 0.76
N ARG A 231 -8.33 -2.91 -0.47
CA ARG A 231 -8.81 -1.59 -0.89
C ARG A 231 -9.98 -1.17 -0.02
N THR A 232 -9.92 0.05 0.51
CA THR A 232 -10.96 0.59 1.41
C THR A 232 -11.93 1.56 0.71
N THR A 233 -11.65 1.89 -0.55
CA THR A 233 -12.31 2.94 -1.33
C THR A 233 -12.36 2.57 -2.81
N GLY A 234 -13.20 3.28 -3.58
CA GLY A 234 -13.04 3.36 -5.03
C GLY A 234 -11.69 3.95 -5.45
N ASP A 235 -11.42 3.95 -6.75
CA ASP A 235 -10.10 4.30 -7.28
C ASP A 235 -9.69 5.74 -6.95
N ILE A 236 -8.39 5.92 -6.75
CA ILE A 236 -7.76 7.23 -6.71
C ILE A 236 -7.66 7.80 -8.13
N GLU A 237 -7.59 9.13 -8.20
CA GLU A 237 -7.22 9.86 -9.41
C GLU A 237 -6.14 10.86 -9.01
N ASP A 238 -5.28 11.25 -9.96
CA ASP A 238 -4.24 12.26 -9.77
C ASP A 238 -4.83 13.69 -9.66
N LYS A 239 -5.62 13.90 -8.61
CA LYS A 239 -6.33 15.14 -8.26
C LYS A 239 -6.40 15.26 -6.76
N TRP A 240 -6.24 16.49 -6.25
CA TRP A 240 -6.25 16.77 -4.82
C TRP A 240 -7.51 16.27 -4.11
N GLU A 241 -8.69 16.51 -4.69
CA GLU A 241 -9.97 16.11 -4.12
C GLU A 241 -10.10 14.60 -4.04
N SER A 242 -9.62 13.88 -5.06
CA SER A 242 -9.63 12.42 -5.07
C SER A 242 -8.73 11.90 -3.95
N MET A 243 -7.45 12.30 -3.94
CA MET A 243 -6.47 11.89 -2.94
C MET A 243 -6.94 12.16 -1.51
N THR A 244 -7.41 13.38 -1.22
CA THR A 244 -7.88 13.71 0.12
C THR A 244 -9.16 12.95 0.51
N SER A 245 -10.05 12.67 -0.43
CA SER A 245 -11.24 11.85 -0.18
C SER A 245 -10.88 10.38 0.12
N ARG A 246 -9.82 9.83 -0.49
CA ARG A 246 -9.34 8.47 -0.21
C ARG A 246 -8.78 8.39 1.21
N ALA A 247 -7.96 9.38 1.59
CA ALA A 247 -7.43 9.49 2.94
C ALA A 247 -8.55 9.55 4.00
N ASP A 248 -9.57 10.39 3.79
CA ASP A 248 -10.70 10.54 4.71
C ASP A 248 -11.53 9.25 4.87
N GLN A 249 -11.78 8.53 3.77
CA GLN A 249 -12.54 7.28 3.81
C GLN A 249 -11.75 6.12 4.45
N ASN A 250 -10.42 6.12 4.30
CA ASN A 250 -9.54 5.14 4.89
C ASN A 250 -9.34 5.32 6.40
N ASP A 251 -9.33 6.57 6.89
CA ASP A 251 -9.03 6.93 8.28
C ASP A 251 -9.87 6.18 9.32
N LYS A 252 -11.18 5.99 9.04
CA LYS A 252 -12.09 5.29 9.96
C LYS A 252 -11.71 3.83 10.22
N TRP A 253 -10.89 3.22 9.35
CA TRP A 253 -10.48 1.82 9.44
C TRP A 253 -9.16 1.61 10.19
N ALA A 254 -8.55 2.66 10.74
CA ALA A 254 -7.23 2.59 11.36
C ALA A 254 -7.04 1.49 12.40
N SER A 255 -8.07 1.15 13.17
CA SER A 255 -8.00 0.10 14.20
C SER A 255 -7.92 -1.33 13.66
N TYR A 256 -8.12 -1.54 12.35
CA TYR A 256 -8.13 -2.86 11.71
C TYR A 256 -6.81 -3.20 11.00
N ALA A 257 -5.98 -2.20 10.71
CA ALA A 257 -4.67 -2.42 10.10
C ALA A 257 -3.63 -2.87 11.13
N GLY A 258 -2.71 -3.72 10.70
CA GLY A 258 -1.58 -4.18 11.50
C GLY A 258 -0.67 -5.12 10.71
N PRO A 259 0.44 -5.58 11.33
CA PRO A 259 1.34 -6.53 10.70
C PRO A 259 0.58 -7.74 10.11
N GLY A 260 0.72 -7.97 8.81
CA GLY A 260 0.07 -9.03 8.07
C GLY A 260 -1.21 -8.63 7.34
N GLY A 261 -1.81 -7.47 7.63
CA GLY A 261 -3.07 -7.01 7.04
C GLY A 261 -3.23 -5.48 7.04
N TRP A 262 -3.21 -4.86 5.86
CA TRP A 262 -3.19 -3.40 5.71
C TRP A 262 -4.42 -2.86 5.01
N ASN A 263 -4.94 -1.74 5.51
CA ASN A 263 -5.90 -0.96 4.74
C ASN A 263 -5.19 -0.32 3.55
N ASP A 264 -5.78 -0.43 2.36
CA ASP A 264 -5.23 0.10 1.12
C ASP A 264 -6.09 1.27 0.62
N PRO A 265 -5.64 2.53 0.78
CA PRO A 265 -6.28 3.72 0.22
C PRO A 265 -5.96 3.94 -1.27
N ASP A 266 -5.45 2.92 -1.96
CA ASP A 266 -5.04 2.89 -3.36
C ASP A 266 -3.61 3.40 -3.63
N MET A 267 -3.17 3.28 -4.89
CA MET A 267 -1.80 3.57 -5.35
C MET A 267 -1.38 5.03 -5.18
N LEU A 268 -0.08 5.28 -5.15
CA LEU A 268 0.49 6.63 -5.10
C LEU A 268 0.42 7.30 -6.48
N GLU A 269 -0.02 8.56 -6.49
CA GLU A 269 -0.07 9.40 -7.71
C GLU A 269 1.14 10.33 -7.86
N VAL A 270 2.09 10.23 -6.91
CA VAL A 270 3.28 11.08 -6.86
C VAL A 270 4.05 11.03 -8.18
N GLY A 271 4.09 12.19 -8.87
CA GLY A 271 4.81 12.35 -10.13
C GLY A 271 3.98 12.17 -11.41
N ASN A 272 2.66 12.00 -11.33
CA ASN A 272 1.79 11.86 -12.51
C ASN A 272 1.36 13.21 -13.15
N GLY A 273 1.58 14.33 -12.47
CA GLY A 273 1.50 15.69 -13.00
C GLY A 273 0.19 16.44 -12.74
N GLY A 274 -0.81 15.80 -12.14
CA GLY A 274 -2.13 16.36 -11.81
C GLY A 274 -2.23 17.08 -10.46
N MET A 275 -1.22 16.93 -9.59
CA MET A 275 -1.10 17.65 -8.32
C MET A 275 0.22 18.43 -8.23
N THR A 276 0.26 19.43 -7.35
CA THR A 276 1.48 20.19 -7.04
C THR A 276 2.47 19.36 -6.22
N THR A 277 3.73 19.80 -6.16
CA THR A 277 4.76 19.15 -5.32
C THR A 277 4.36 19.10 -3.85
N GLU A 278 3.74 20.15 -3.32
CA GLU A 278 3.26 20.23 -1.95
C GLU A 278 2.12 19.24 -1.68
N GLU A 279 1.20 19.10 -2.63
CA GLU A 279 0.10 18.12 -2.56
C GLU A 279 0.63 16.69 -2.63
N TYR A 280 1.62 16.41 -3.50
CA TYR A 280 2.30 15.11 -3.53
C TYR A 280 3.08 14.81 -2.25
N ARG A 281 3.70 15.82 -1.64
CA ARG A 281 4.37 15.67 -0.34
C ARG A 281 3.36 15.30 0.75
N ALA A 282 2.18 15.93 0.75
CA ALA A 282 1.10 15.59 1.66
C ALA A 282 0.57 14.17 1.40
N HIS A 283 0.33 13.81 0.13
CA HIS A 283 -0.08 12.46 -0.30
C HIS A 283 0.85 11.39 0.27
N PHE A 284 2.14 11.47 -0.04
CA PHE A 284 3.13 10.49 0.42
C PHE A 284 3.21 10.41 1.95
N SER A 285 3.17 11.56 2.64
CA SER A 285 3.21 11.61 4.11
C SER A 285 1.99 10.98 4.77
N ILE A 286 0.79 11.21 4.20
CA ILE A 286 -0.46 10.64 4.71
C ILE A 286 -0.53 9.14 4.47
N TRP A 287 -0.12 8.66 3.29
CA TRP A 287 -0.02 7.22 3.03
C TRP A 287 0.98 6.54 3.97
N ALA A 288 2.11 7.20 4.23
CA ALA A 288 3.12 6.68 5.13
C ALA A 288 2.62 6.56 6.58
N ILE A 289 2.06 7.63 7.15
CA ILE A 289 1.53 7.59 8.53
C ILE A 289 0.33 6.64 8.66
N ALA A 290 -0.47 6.50 7.58
CA ALA A 290 -1.61 5.60 7.54
C ALA A 290 -1.24 4.12 7.35
N LYS A 291 0.06 3.77 7.24
CA LYS A 291 0.54 2.40 6.96
C LYS A 291 -0.08 1.81 5.69
N ALA A 292 -0.34 2.67 4.71
CA ALA A 292 -0.81 2.25 3.41
C ALA A 292 0.30 1.50 2.66
N PRO A 293 -0.05 0.59 1.73
CA PRO A 293 0.84 0.21 0.64
C PRO A 293 1.47 1.44 -0.03
N LEU A 294 2.79 1.43 -0.23
CA LEU A 294 3.49 2.46 -0.99
C LEU A 294 3.80 1.93 -2.40
N LEU A 295 2.74 1.82 -3.21
CA LEU A 295 2.84 1.40 -4.61
C LEU A 295 2.91 2.64 -5.50
N ILE A 296 4.09 2.91 -6.06
CA ILE A 296 4.33 4.02 -6.99
C ILE A 296 3.49 3.81 -8.26
N GLY A 297 2.75 4.84 -8.68
CA GLY A 297 1.91 4.81 -9.87
C GLY A 297 2.42 5.62 -11.06
N CYS A 298 3.57 6.29 -10.97
CA CYS A 298 4.16 7.08 -12.06
C CYS A 298 5.18 6.29 -12.91
N ASP A 299 5.65 6.86 -14.01
CA ASP A 299 6.75 6.29 -14.80
C ASP A 299 8.11 6.53 -14.13
N ILE A 300 8.56 5.54 -13.35
CA ILE A 300 9.85 5.62 -12.64
C ILE A 300 11.08 5.64 -13.55
N ARG A 301 10.93 5.38 -14.86
CA ARG A 301 12.02 5.48 -15.84
C ARG A 301 12.35 6.94 -16.20
N ALA A 302 11.44 7.86 -15.91
CA ALA A 302 11.51 9.26 -16.32
C ALA A 302 11.13 10.25 -15.20
N MET A 303 11.33 9.88 -13.94
CA MET A 303 11.10 10.78 -12.80
C MET A 303 12.04 12.00 -12.83
N ASP A 304 11.50 13.16 -12.46
CA ASP A 304 12.34 14.29 -12.09
C ASP A 304 12.93 14.13 -10.68
N ASN A 305 13.93 14.95 -10.36
CA ASN A 305 14.60 14.89 -9.06
C ASN A 305 13.66 15.16 -7.88
N VAL A 306 12.63 15.99 -8.08
CA VAL A 306 11.66 16.34 -7.03
C VAL A 306 10.80 15.13 -6.68
N THR A 307 10.31 14.42 -7.69
CA THR A 307 9.54 13.18 -7.54
C THR A 307 10.39 12.11 -6.86
N LEU A 308 11.64 11.94 -7.31
CA LEU A 308 12.57 11.01 -6.68
C LEU A 308 12.84 11.38 -5.22
N GLU A 309 13.05 12.65 -4.89
CA GLU A 309 13.27 13.10 -3.49
C GLU A 309 12.07 12.79 -2.59
N LEU A 310 10.84 12.97 -3.08
CA LEU A 310 9.64 12.61 -2.33
C LEU A 310 9.56 11.10 -2.09
N LEU A 311 9.70 10.30 -3.15
CA LEU A 311 9.58 8.84 -3.09
C LEU A 311 10.75 8.15 -2.39
N SER A 312 11.91 8.81 -2.31
CA SER A 312 13.11 8.28 -1.66
C SER A 312 13.33 8.81 -0.24
N ASN A 313 12.35 9.48 0.35
CA ASN A 313 12.47 9.99 1.72
C ASN A 313 12.46 8.84 2.74
N GLU A 314 13.65 8.37 3.12
CA GLU A 314 13.85 7.25 4.05
C GLU A 314 13.22 7.48 5.44
N GLU A 315 13.14 8.72 5.91
CA GLU A 315 12.51 9.02 7.22
C GLU A 315 11.00 8.81 7.17
N VAL A 316 10.34 9.24 6.09
CA VAL A 316 8.91 9.03 5.87
C VAL A 316 8.62 7.54 5.61
N ILE A 317 9.48 6.86 4.84
CA ILE A 317 9.40 5.41 4.63
C ILE A 317 9.56 4.67 5.96
N ALA A 318 10.50 5.07 6.83
CA ALA A 318 10.68 4.45 8.14
C ALA A 318 9.44 4.60 9.03
N VAL A 319 8.71 5.72 8.91
CA VAL A 319 7.38 5.86 9.54
C VAL A 319 6.43 4.81 8.98
N ASN A 320 6.32 4.63 7.66
CA ASN A 320 5.45 3.59 7.07
C ASN A 320 5.84 2.16 7.51
N GLN A 321 7.13 1.86 7.48
CA GLN A 321 7.71 0.54 7.73
C GLN A 321 7.98 0.23 9.22
N ASP A 322 7.59 1.11 10.14
CA ASP A 322 7.76 0.88 11.57
C ASP A 322 7.09 -0.42 12.03
N LYS A 323 7.85 -1.23 12.78
CA LYS A 323 7.49 -2.61 13.17
C LYS A 323 6.29 -2.70 14.11
N LEU A 324 5.90 -1.61 14.79
CA LEU A 324 4.68 -1.62 15.58
C LEU A 324 3.45 -1.74 14.68
N GLY A 325 3.55 -1.25 13.43
CA GLY A 325 2.53 -1.45 12.40
C GLY A 325 1.17 -0.83 12.71
N VAL A 326 1.10 0.17 13.59
CA VAL A 326 -0.17 0.84 13.92
C VAL A 326 -0.44 1.95 12.91
N GLN A 327 -1.57 1.87 12.23
CA GLN A 327 -2.06 2.94 11.36
C GLN A 327 -2.30 4.21 12.18
N GLY A 328 -1.57 5.27 11.83
CA GLY A 328 -1.86 6.61 12.32
C GLY A 328 -3.17 7.11 11.73
N LYS A 329 -3.82 8.01 12.46
CA LYS A 329 -5.15 8.51 12.13
C LYS A 329 -5.27 9.99 12.41
N LYS A 330 -6.33 10.60 11.90
CA LYS A 330 -6.68 11.97 12.24
C LYS A 330 -7.06 12.07 13.72
N VAL A 331 -6.40 12.98 14.43
CA VAL A 331 -6.65 13.26 15.86
C VAL A 331 -7.21 14.65 16.10
N LYS A 332 -7.10 15.55 15.13
CA LYS A 332 -7.67 16.91 15.18
C LYS A 332 -8.05 17.37 13.78
N LYS A 333 -9.18 18.06 13.68
CA LYS A 333 -9.64 18.76 12.47
C LYS A 333 -10.28 20.09 12.86
N ASP A 334 -9.79 21.18 12.30
CA ASP A 334 -10.33 22.52 12.42
C ASP A 334 -10.42 23.14 11.01
N GLY A 335 -11.61 23.06 10.40
CA GLY A 335 -11.78 23.34 8.98
C GLY A 335 -10.86 22.48 8.11
N ASP A 336 -9.97 23.13 7.38
CA ASP A 336 -8.96 22.50 6.52
C ASP A 336 -7.66 22.13 7.25
N LEU A 337 -7.53 22.47 8.54
CA LEU A 337 -6.32 22.24 9.30
C LEU A 337 -6.43 20.94 10.10
N GLU A 338 -5.58 19.98 9.79
CA GLU A 338 -5.63 18.65 10.38
C GLU A 338 -4.34 18.29 11.10
N VAL A 339 -4.46 17.48 12.16
CA VAL A 339 -3.34 16.78 12.79
C VAL A 339 -3.62 15.29 12.69
N TRP A 340 -2.68 14.57 12.12
CA TRP A 340 -2.66 13.12 12.09
C TRP A 340 -1.54 12.61 12.98
N ALA A 341 -1.80 11.56 13.74
CA ALA A 341 -0.81 10.98 14.64
C ALA A 341 -0.96 9.46 14.76
N GLY A 342 0.16 8.79 15.01
CA GLY A 342 0.21 7.35 15.26
C GLY A 342 1.41 6.98 16.12
N PRO A 343 1.29 6.00 17.03
CA PRO A 343 2.43 5.49 17.77
C PRO A 343 3.37 4.74 16.83
N LEU A 344 4.66 4.84 17.12
CA LEU A 344 5.73 4.07 16.51
C LEU A 344 6.34 3.14 17.56
N SER A 345 7.23 2.25 17.14
CA SER A 345 8.08 1.47 18.04
C SER A 345 8.90 2.38 18.98
N ASP A 346 9.38 1.79 20.07
CA ASP A 346 10.18 2.46 21.11
C ASP A 346 9.50 3.66 21.79
N GLY A 347 8.16 3.71 21.76
CA GLY A 347 7.37 4.77 22.42
C GLY A 347 7.42 6.13 21.71
N LYS A 348 7.90 6.17 20.45
CA LYS A 348 7.87 7.38 19.61
C LYS A 348 6.46 7.62 19.06
N VAL A 349 6.21 8.84 18.57
CA VAL A 349 4.97 9.21 17.89
C VAL A 349 5.31 9.92 16.58
N ALA A 350 4.67 9.50 15.50
CA ALA A 350 4.66 10.24 14.24
C ALA A 350 3.53 11.27 14.27
N VAL A 351 3.79 12.48 13.81
CA VAL A 351 2.79 13.56 13.67
C VAL A 351 2.92 14.18 12.28
N VAL A 352 1.78 14.31 11.59
CA VAL A 352 1.64 15.10 10.35
C VAL A 352 0.73 16.28 10.63
N LEU A 353 1.22 17.48 10.34
CA LEU A 353 0.43 18.70 10.32
C LEU A 353 0.01 18.96 8.87
N TRP A 354 -1.27 18.81 8.59
CA TRP A 354 -1.78 18.87 7.22
C TRP A 354 -2.69 20.07 7.02
N ASN A 355 -2.24 21.03 6.22
CA ASN A 355 -3.06 22.12 5.72
C ASN A 355 -3.73 21.68 4.41
N ARG A 356 -5.06 21.52 4.42
CA ARG A 356 -5.85 21.18 3.22
C ARG A 356 -6.33 22.40 2.45
N GLY A 357 -6.16 23.60 3.00
CA GLY A 357 -6.70 24.83 2.48
C GLY A 357 -5.76 25.49 1.46
N PRO A 358 -6.29 26.41 0.62
CA PRO A 358 -5.52 27.04 -0.45
C PRO A 358 -4.56 28.13 0.03
N SER A 359 -4.46 28.36 1.35
CA SER A 359 -3.71 29.48 1.93
C SER A 359 -2.87 29.02 3.11
N ASN A 360 -1.71 29.65 3.30
CA ASN A 360 -0.83 29.36 4.42
C ASN A 360 -1.54 29.55 5.77
N ALA A 361 -1.40 28.56 6.65
CA ALA A 361 -1.99 28.57 7.98
C ALA A 361 -1.04 27.97 9.02
N ARG A 362 -1.26 28.30 10.29
CA ARG A 362 -0.53 27.70 11.42
C ARG A 362 -1.36 26.57 12.01
N ILE A 363 -0.72 25.43 12.23
CA ILE A 363 -1.34 24.24 12.84
C ILE A 363 -0.60 23.93 14.15
N PHE A 364 -1.36 23.64 15.20
CA PHE A 364 -0.82 23.26 16.51
C PHE A 364 -1.24 21.84 16.86
N ALA A 365 -0.25 20.97 17.06
CA ALA A 365 -0.38 19.65 17.68
C ALA A 365 0.02 19.79 19.16
N ASN A 366 -0.92 20.27 19.97
CA ASN A 366 -0.76 20.49 21.41
C ASN A 366 -1.62 19.54 22.21
#